data_AF-A0A960D168-F1
#
_entry.id   AF-A0A960D168-F1
#
_cell.length_a   1.000
_cell.length_b   1.000
_cell.length_c   1.000
_cell.angle_alpha   90.00
_cell.angle_beta   90.00
_cell.angle_gamma   90.00
#
_symmetry.space_group_name_H-M   'P 1'
#
loop_
_entity.id
_entity.type
_entity.pdbx_description
1 polymer ?
#
loop_
_entity_poly.entity_id
_entity_poly.type
_entity_poly.pdbx_seq_one_letter_code
_entity_poly.pdbx_strand_id
1 'polypeptide(L)'
;RSRTGSVHMFNAAMLSAAVDSSPFGRPVPAAGGVEAIRLLGELRQALERRELVLVYQPKFDLRTSAIVGVEALIRWPHPGRGLLMPDLFL
;
A
#
# COMPACT_ATOMS: atom_id res chain seq x y z
N ARG A 1 22.83 -1.55 23.20
CA ARG A 1 23.28 -1.98 21.86
C ARG A 1 22.15 -2.76 21.19
N SER A 2 21.27 -2.08 20.45
CA SER A 2 20.16 -2.74 19.76
C SER A 2 20.68 -3.31 18.45
N ARG A 3 20.66 -4.64 18.30
CA ARG A 3 20.96 -5.34 17.05
C ARG A 3 19.70 -5.26 16.20
N THR A 4 19.74 -4.50 15.11
CA THR A 4 18.69 -4.45 14.09
C THR A 4 18.60 -5.83 13.43
N GLY A 5 17.81 -6.71 14.03
CA GLY A 5 17.38 -7.95 13.39
C GLY A 5 16.59 -7.57 12.13
N SER A 6 16.86 -8.28 11.04
CA SER A 6 16.20 -8.09 9.75
C SER A 6 14.68 -8.00 9.92
N VAL A 7 14.11 -6.83 9.65
CA VAL A 7 12.66 -6.64 9.59
C VAL A 7 12.24 -7.19 8.23
N HIS A 8 11.65 -8.38 8.21
CA HIS A 8 11.04 -8.91 7.00
C HIS A 8 9.66 -8.26 6.84
N MET A 9 9.53 -7.36 5.85
CA MET A 9 8.23 -6.81 5.47
C MET A 9 7.39 -7.92 4.84
N PHE A 10 6.45 -8.46 5.61
CA PHE A 10 5.32 -9.18 5.05
C PHE A 10 4.47 -8.17 4.27
N ASN A 11 3.92 -8.52 3.11
CA ASN A 11 2.95 -7.70 2.38
C ASN A 11 1.61 -8.46 2.26
N ALA A 12 0.52 -7.78 1.91
CA ALA A 12 -0.79 -8.42 1.74
C ALA A 12 -0.81 -9.48 0.62
N ALA A 13 0.13 -9.43 -0.34
CA ALA A 13 0.28 -10.45 -1.39
C ALA A 13 0.84 -11.79 -0.84
N MET A 14 1.38 -11.80 0.38
CA MET A 14 1.86 -13.01 1.04
C MET A 14 0.73 -13.83 1.69
N LEU A 15 -0.45 -13.25 1.92
CA LEU A 15 -1.60 -13.95 2.53
C LEU A 15 -2.38 -14.80 1.50
N SER A 16 -2.12 -14.66 0.20
CA SER A 16 -2.88 -15.33 -0.88
C SER A 16 -2.07 -16.32 -1.71
N ALA A 17 -0.94 -16.82 -1.21
CA ALA A 17 -0.11 -17.74 -1.99
C ALA A 17 -0.67 -19.18 -2.00
N ALA A 18 -1.67 -19.41 -2.84
CA ALA A 18 -1.88 -20.70 -3.48
C ALA A 18 -1.86 -20.48 -5.01
N VAL A 19 -0.66 -20.65 -5.58
CA VAL A 19 -0.34 -20.97 -6.98
C VAL A 19 -1.16 -20.22 -8.05
N ASP A 20 -0.61 -19.13 -8.59
CA ASP A 20 -0.14 -19.08 -9.98
C ASP A 20 0.69 -17.80 -10.25
N SER A 21 1.84 -17.96 -10.92
CA SER A 21 2.73 -16.93 -11.51
C SER A 21 3.18 -15.73 -10.64
N SER A 22 4.49 -15.61 -10.37
CA SER A 22 5.05 -14.42 -9.71
C SER A 22 5.06 -13.20 -10.66
N PRO A 23 4.37 -12.07 -10.36
CA PRO A 23 4.29 -10.91 -11.25
C PRO A 23 4.96 -9.70 -10.57
N PHE A 24 6.26 -9.73 -10.31
CA PHE A 24 7.05 -8.58 -9.82
C PHE A 24 7.02 -7.34 -10.75
N GLY A 25 6.12 -7.29 -11.73
CA GLY A 25 5.76 -6.09 -12.45
C GLY A 25 5.01 -5.13 -11.53
N ARG A 26 5.76 -4.18 -10.95
CA ARG A 26 5.24 -2.84 -10.70
C ARG A 26 4.53 -2.43 -12.00
N PRO A 27 3.21 -2.14 -12.02
CA PRO A 27 2.66 -1.44 -13.15
C PRO A 27 3.38 -0.10 -13.16
N VAL A 28 4.30 0.09 -14.11
CA VAL A 28 4.77 1.42 -14.44
C VAL A 28 3.51 2.13 -14.92
N PRO A 29 2.99 3.15 -14.21
CA PRO A 29 1.82 3.83 -14.70
C PRO A 29 2.20 4.44 -16.05
N ALA A 30 1.61 3.92 -17.12
CA ALA A 30 1.50 4.61 -18.39
C ALA A 30 0.45 5.74 -18.24
N ALA A 31 0.56 6.53 -17.18
CA ALA A 31 -0.27 7.70 -16.99
C ALA A 31 0.47 8.86 -17.66
N GLY A 32 0.18 9.09 -18.94
CA GLY A 32 0.53 10.36 -19.57
C GLY A 32 0.04 11.52 -18.71
N GLY A 33 0.74 12.67 -18.77
CA GLY A 33 0.57 13.77 -17.80
C GLY A 33 -0.88 14.21 -17.54
N VAL A 34 -1.78 14.10 -18.51
CA VAL A 34 -3.20 14.46 -18.35
C VAL A 34 -3.92 13.58 -17.32
N GLU A 35 -3.69 12.26 -17.34
CA GLU A 35 -4.38 11.35 -16.41
C GLU A 35 -3.86 11.50 -14.98
N ALA A 36 -2.55 11.71 -14.83
CA ALA A 36 -1.93 12.01 -13.53
C ALA A 36 -2.46 13.33 -12.95
N ILE A 37 -2.60 14.38 -13.77
CA ILE A 37 -3.18 15.66 -13.36
C ILE A 37 -4.64 15.49 -12.92
N ARG A 38 -5.43 14.70 -13.66
CA ARG A 38 -6.82 14.40 -13.32
C ARG A 38 -6.90 13.70 -11.96
N LEU A 39 -6.06 12.68 -11.76
CA LEU A 39 -6.01 11.91 -10.52
C LEU A 39 -5.56 12.75 -9.32
N LEU A 40 -4.63 13.70 -9.50
CA LEU A 40 -4.25 14.68 -8.47
C LEU A 40 -5.42 15.60 -8.09
N GLY A 41 -6.21 16.03 -9.09
CA GLY A 41 -7.43 16.80 -8.86
C GLY A 41 -8.47 16.02 -8.06
N GLU A 42 -8.66 14.73 -8.38
CA GLU A 42 -9.50 13.82 -7.62
C GLU A 42 -8.97 13.61 -6.20
N LEU A 43 -7.65 13.48 -6.02
CA LEU A 43 -7.03 13.26 -4.71
C LEU A 43 -7.29 14.44 -3.77
N ARG A 44 -7.23 15.66 -4.29
CA ARG A 44 -7.57 16.86 -3.52
C ARG A 44 -9.02 16.82 -3.02
N GLN A 45 -9.96 16.42 -3.87
CA GLN A 45 -11.37 16.28 -3.48
C GLN A 45 -11.56 15.14 -2.47
N ALA A 46 -10.84 14.03 -2.65
CA ALA A 46 -10.89 12.89 -1.73
C ALA A 46 -10.39 13.24 -0.33
N LEU A 47 -9.41 14.15 -0.20
CA LEU A 47 -8.98 14.68 1.10
C LEU A 47 -10.08 15.49 1.78
N GLU A 48 -10.76 16.38 1.04
CA GLU A 48 -11.89 17.16 1.56
C GLU A 48 -13.06 16.25 2.00
N ARG A 49 -13.32 15.19 1.22
CA ARG A 49 -14.38 14.21 1.46
C ARG A 49 -14.00 13.11 2.44
N ARG A 50 -12.76 13.08 2.95
CA ARG A 50 -12.22 12.05 3.85
C ARG A 50 -12.37 10.64 3.30
N GLU A 51 -12.14 10.47 2.00
CA GLU A 51 -12.24 9.17 1.33
C GLU A 51 -11.01 8.30 1.58
N LEU A 52 -9.86 8.88 1.92
CA LEU A 52 -8.65 8.12 2.21
C LEU A 52 -8.80 7.35 3.54
N VAL A 53 -8.47 6.07 3.50
CA VAL A 53 -8.50 5.19 4.67
C VAL A 53 -7.10 4.75 5.05
N LEU A 54 -6.89 4.56 6.34
CA LEU A 54 -5.64 4.07 6.89
C LEU A 54 -5.81 2.60 7.29
N VAL A 55 -4.93 1.74 6.78
CA VAL A 55 -4.85 0.34 7.21
C VAL A 55 -3.53 0.12 7.95
N TYR A 56 -3.51 -0.84 8.88
CA TYR A 56 -2.34 -1.12 9.69
C TYR A 56 -1.77 -2.48 9.37
N GLN A 57 -0.47 -2.54 9.16
CA GLN A 57 0.25 -3.78 8.94
C GLN A 57 1.17 -4.09 10.13
N PRO A 58 0.92 -5.17 10.91
CA PRO A 58 1.77 -5.54 12.02
C PRO A 58 3.19 -5.90 11.58
N LYS A 59 4.16 -5.51 12.41
CA LYS A 59 5.57 -5.94 12.31
C LYS A 59 5.85 -6.91 13.44
N PHE A 60 6.35 -8.08 13.10
CA PHE A 60 6.67 -9.15 14.05
C PHE A 60 8.18 -9.23 14.29
N ASP A 61 8.57 -9.40 15.54
CA ASP A 61 9.91 -9.90 15.87
C ASP A 61 9.96 -11.39 15.52
N LEU A 62 10.85 -11.78 14.62
CA LEU A 62 10.89 -13.14 14.09
C LEU A 62 11.42 -14.19 15.06
N ARG A 63 12.08 -13.78 16.16
CA ARG A 63 12.60 -14.72 17.16
C ARG A 63 11.55 -15.04 18.21
N THR A 64 10.72 -14.06 18.55
CA THR A 64 9.75 -14.12 19.65
C THR A 64 8.31 -14.20 19.17
N SER A 65 8.07 -13.97 17.87
CA SER A 65 6.73 -13.82 17.26
C SER A 65 5.88 -12.71 17.88
N ALA A 66 6.48 -11.82 18.67
CA ALA A 66 5.78 -10.69 19.27
C ALA A 66 5.53 -9.59 18.22
N ILE A 67 4.39 -8.91 18.32
CA ILE A 67 4.15 -7.68 17.57
C ILE A 67 5.03 -6.58 18.19
N VAL A 68 5.94 -6.02 17.41
CA VAL A 68 6.86 -4.96 17.85
C VAL A 68 6.53 -3.59 17.28
N GLY A 69 5.54 -3.52 16.40
CA GLY A 69 5.06 -2.27 15.83
C GLY A 69 4.05 -2.50 14.73
N VAL A 70 3.62 -1.40 14.10
CA VAL A 70 2.73 -1.42 12.94
C VAL A 70 3.21 -0.41 11.90
N GLU A 71 2.95 -0.69 10.63
CA GLU A 71 3.03 0.28 9.55
C GLU A 71 1.65 0.85 9.26
N ALA A 72 1.56 2.18 9.16
CA ALA A 72 0.36 2.88 8.77
C ALA A 72 0.38 3.06 7.25
N LEU A 73 -0.56 2.43 6.55
CA LEU A 73 -0.61 2.36 5.09
C LEU A 73 -1.87 3.04 4.59
N ILE A 74 -1.71 4.07 3.76
CA ILE A 74 -2.85 4.78 3.18
C ILE A 74 -3.45 4.00 2.01
N ARG A 75 -4.77 4.05 1.86
CA ARG A 75 -5.54 3.45 0.78
C ARG A 75 -6.62 4.41 0.34
N TRP A 76 -6.98 4.37 -0.94
CA TRP A 76 -8.05 5.20 -1.47
C TRP A 76 -9.14 4.33 -2.11
N PRO A 77 -10.29 4.14 -1.45
CA PRO A 77 -11.48 3.52 -2.05
C PRO A 77 -12.11 4.49 -3.06
N HIS A 78 -11.50 4.61 -4.24
CA HIS A 78 -11.92 5.56 -5.26
C HIS A 78 -13.26 5.15 -5.87
N PRO A 79 -14.26 6.05 -5.94
CA PRO A 79 -15.63 5.70 -6.31
C PRO A 79 -15.78 5.09 -7.72
N GLY A 80 -14.92 5.46 -8.66
CA GLY A 80 -14.92 4.92 -10.03
C GLY A 80 -13.78 3.96 -10.39
N ARG A 81 -12.81 3.75 -9.50
CA ARG A 81 -11.56 2.99 -9.80
C ARG A 81 -11.32 1.83 -8.82
N GLY A 82 -12.17 1.69 -7.81
CA GLY A 82 -11.96 0.73 -6.74
C GLY A 82 -10.82 1.16 -5.82
N LEU A 83 -10.26 0.19 -5.11
CA LEU A 83 -9.22 0.44 -4.12
C LEU A 83 -7.87 0.75 -4.80
N LEU A 84 -7.44 2.01 -4.73
CA LEU A 84 -6.13 2.44 -5.21
C LEU A 84 -5.07 2.31 -4.12
N MET A 85 -3.93 1.74 -4.50
CA MET A 85 -2.71 1.70 -3.70
C MET A 85 -1.93 3.03 -3.84
N PRO A 86 -1.11 3.41 -2.85
CA PRO A 86 -0.34 4.66 -2.87
C PRO A 86 0.47 4.87 -4.16
N ASP A 87 1.10 3.80 -4.67
CA ASP A 87 1.93 3.82 -5.89
C ASP A 87 1.18 4.26 -7.16
N LEU A 88 -0.17 4.29 -7.12
CA LEU A 88 -1.00 4.72 -8.24
C LEU A 88 -1.33 6.21 -8.21
N PHE A 89 -1.16 6.90 -7.08
CA PHE A 89 -1.56 8.31 -6.91
C PHE A 89 -0.54 9.21 -6.19
N LEU A 90 0.59 8.66 -5.71
CA LEU A 90 1.75 9.39 -5.17
C LEU A 90 2.95 9.26 -6.12
#